data_AF-A0A2X2IFX2-F1
#
_entry.id   AF-A0A2X2IFX2-F1
#
_cell.length_a   1.000
_cell.length_b   1.000
_cell.length_c   1.000
_cell.angle_alpha   90.00
_cell.angle_beta   90.00
_cell.angle_gamma   90.00
#
_symmetry.space_group_name_H-M   'P 1'
#
loop_
_entity.id
_entity.type
_entity.pdbx_description
1 polymer ?
#
loop_
_entity_poly.entity_id
_entity_poly.type
_entity_poly.pdbx_seq_one_letter_code
_entity_poly.pdbx_strand_id
1 'polypeptide(L)'
;MREKGIQFEMKQNEPEDHFGSLLLMAAWLAENGRQTECEELLAWHLFPWSTRFLDVFIEKAEHPFYRALGELARLTLAQWQSQLLIPVAVKPLFR
;
A
#
# COMPACT_ATOMS: atom_id res chain seq x y z
N MET A 1 4.40 0.31 13.25
CA MET A 1 3.70 -0.98 13.49
C MET A 1 3.83 -1.45 14.95
N ARG A 2 5.02 -1.80 15.44
CA ARG A 2 5.22 -2.33 16.81
C ARG A 2 4.75 -1.40 17.92
N GLU A 3 5.04 -0.10 17.81
CA GLU A 3 4.58 0.93 18.76
C GLU A 3 3.05 1.05 18.83
N LYS A 4 2.34 0.59 17.79
CA LYS A 4 0.87 0.60 17.71
C LYS A 4 0.22 -0.74 18.07
N GLY A 5 1.01 -1.66 18.65
CA GLY A 5 0.57 -3.01 19.02
C GLY A 5 0.24 -3.92 17.84
N ILE A 6 0.69 -3.58 16.62
CA ILE A 6 0.47 -4.40 15.43
C ILE A 6 1.62 -5.38 15.29
N GLN A 7 1.31 -6.68 15.35
CA GLN A 7 2.26 -7.77 15.16
C GLN A 7 2.03 -8.44 13.80
N PHE A 8 3.09 -8.59 13.03
CA PHE A 8 3.09 -9.38 11.80
C PHE A 8 3.48 -10.82 12.15
N GLU A 9 2.53 -11.75 12.16
CA GLU A 9 2.81 -13.18 12.20
C GLU A 9 2.91 -13.72 10.76
N MET A 10 4.02 -13.42 10.07
CA MET A 10 4.29 -14.06 8.79
C MET A 10 4.97 -15.42 9.02
N LYS A 11 4.35 -16.51 8.54
CA LYS A 11 4.94 -17.87 8.58
C LYS A 11 6.15 -18.03 7.64
N GLN A 12 6.40 -17.07 6.75
CA GLN A 12 7.51 -17.03 5.80
C GLN A 12 8.24 -15.69 5.91
N ASN A 13 9.53 -15.65 5.55
CA ASN A 13 10.39 -14.47 5.53
C ASN A 13 9.98 -13.43 4.44
N GLU A 14 8.69 -13.18 4.28
CA GLU A 14 8.23 -12.05 3.47
C GLU A 14 8.48 -10.75 4.23
N PRO A 15 9.00 -9.71 3.56
CA PRO A 15 9.26 -8.44 4.21
C PRO A 15 7.94 -7.72 4.53
N GLU A 16 7.92 -6.99 5.64
CA GLU A 16 6.73 -6.28 6.14
C GLU A 16 6.21 -5.19 5.18
N ASP A 17 7.03 -4.78 4.20
CA ASP A 17 6.72 -3.77 3.18
C ASP A 17 6.20 -4.36 1.85
N HIS A 18 5.91 -5.66 1.81
CA HIS A 18 5.28 -6.27 0.65
C HIS A 18 3.93 -5.60 0.33
N PHE A 19 3.73 -5.20 -0.94
CA PHE A 19 2.59 -4.41 -1.39
C PHE A 19 1.23 -5.02 -1.00
N GLY A 20 1.04 -6.31 -1.27
CA GLY A 20 -0.20 -7.00 -0.92
C GLY A 20 -0.43 -7.10 0.59
N SER A 21 0.64 -7.24 1.37
CA SER A 21 0.57 -7.36 2.83
C SER A 21 0.18 -6.04 3.49
N LEU A 22 0.66 -4.91 2.95
CA LEU A 22 0.23 -3.57 3.38
C LEU A 22 -1.25 -3.30 3.03
N LEU A 23 -1.72 -3.75 1.87
CA LEU A 23 -3.14 -3.64 1.51
C LEU A 23 -4.03 -4.46 2.46
N LEU A 24 -3.61 -5.69 2.80
CA LEU A 24 -4.32 -6.52 3.75
C LEU A 24 -4.35 -5.89 5.15
N MET A 25 -3.24 -5.30 5.58
CA MET A 25 -3.18 -4.58 6.86
C MET A 25 -4.08 -3.35 6.86
N ALA A 26 -4.14 -2.59 5.75
CA ALA A 26 -5.05 -1.45 5.63
C ALA A 26 -6.52 -1.89 5.74
N ALA A 27 -6.89 -2.99 5.07
CA ALA A 27 -8.22 -3.58 5.21
C ALA A 27 -8.53 -3.97 6.66
N TRP A 28 -7.62 -4.69 7.32
CA TRP A 28 -7.78 -5.10 8.72
C TRP A 28 -7.93 -3.90 9.67
N LEU A 29 -7.13 -2.83 9.49
CA LEU A 29 -7.25 -1.61 10.29
C LEU A 29 -8.62 -0.94 10.10
N ALA A 30 -9.09 -0.82 8.87
CA ALA A 30 -10.40 -0.26 8.57
C ALA A 30 -11.55 -1.10 9.19
N GLU A 31 -11.48 -2.42 9.05
CA GLU A 31 -12.47 -3.36 9.61
C GLU A 31 -12.53 -3.31 11.14
N ASN A 32 -11.42 -3.00 11.80
CA ASN A 32 -11.34 -2.89 13.26
C ASN A 32 -11.56 -1.45 13.78
N GLY A 33 -12.06 -0.54 12.94
CA GLY A 33 -12.36 0.84 13.33
C GLY A 33 -11.12 1.70 13.61
N ARG A 34 -9.93 1.26 13.20
CA ARG A 34 -8.64 1.95 13.40
C ARG A 34 -8.32 2.88 12.24
N GLN A 35 -9.23 3.82 11.99
CA GLN A 35 -9.19 4.69 10.80
C GLN A 35 -7.91 5.55 10.76
N THR A 36 -7.53 6.15 11.90
CA THR A 36 -6.33 6.99 11.98
C THR A 36 -5.07 6.20 11.62
N GLU A 37 -4.94 4.97 12.15
CA GLU A 37 -3.81 4.11 11.82
C GLU A 37 -3.82 3.63 10.37
N CYS A 38 -5.00 3.41 9.79
CA CYS A 38 -5.16 3.08 8.38
C CYS A 38 -4.66 4.23 7.49
N GLU A 39 -5.07 5.46 7.79
CA GLU A 39 -4.62 6.64 7.05
C GLU A 39 -3.11 6.84 7.17
N GLU A 40 -2.54 6.71 8.37
CA GLU A 40 -1.09 6.80 8.57
C GLU A 40 -0.31 5.69 7.83
N LEU A 41 -0.83 4.46 7.82
CA LEU A 41 -0.27 3.35 7.05
C LEU A 41 -0.22 3.71 5.56
N LEU A 42 -1.34 4.18 5.01
CA LEU A 42 -1.43 4.56 3.61
C LEU A 42 -0.50 5.73 3.29
N ALA A 43 -0.57 6.83 4.05
CA ALA A 43 0.16 8.06 3.80
C ALA A 43 1.67 7.92 3.91
N TRP A 44 2.15 7.15 4.89
CA TRP A 44 3.57 7.13 5.25
C TRP A 44 4.29 5.86 4.84
N HIS A 45 3.56 4.77 4.62
CA HIS A 45 4.18 3.46 4.36
C HIS A 45 3.79 2.84 3.03
N LEU A 46 2.68 3.23 2.40
CA LEU A 46 2.29 2.71 1.08
C LEU A 46 2.45 3.75 -0.05
N PHE A 47 1.72 4.86 0.03
CA PHE A 47 1.69 5.89 -1.02
C PHE A 47 3.02 6.55 -1.39
N PRO A 48 4.04 6.63 -0.50
CA PRO A 48 5.32 7.21 -0.90
C PRO A 48 6.02 6.47 -2.05
N TRP A 49 5.68 5.20 -2.32
CA TRP A 49 6.33 4.39 -3.35
C TRP A 49 5.36 3.57 -4.21
N SER A 50 4.10 3.35 -3.77
CA SER A 50 3.15 2.48 -4.48
C SER A 50 2.86 2.92 -5.90
N THR A 51 2.77 4.23 -6.16
CA THR A 51 2.54 4.76 -7.51
C THR A 51 3.66 4.36 -8.46
N ARG A 52 4.92 4.58 -8.05
CA ARG A 52 6.09 4.20 -8.85
C ARG A 52 6.17 2.69 -9.05
N PHE A 53 5.90 1.91 -8.00
CA PHE A 53 5.82 0.46 -8.10
C PHE A 53 4.78 0.01 -9.12
N LEU A 54 3.56 0.55 -9.06
CA LEU A 54 2.46 0.19 -9.96
C LEU A 54 2.75 0.60 -11.41
N ASP A 55 3.37 1.76 -11.65
CA ASP A 55 3.75 2.17 -13.00
C ASP A 55 4.73 1.16 -13.64
N VAL A 56 5.78 0.78 -12.91
CA VAL A 56 6.76 -0.22 -13.39
C VAL A 56 6.12 -1.60 -13.52
N PHE A 57 5.24 -1.98 -12.58
CA PHE A 57 4.54 -3.26 -12.59
C PHE A 57 3.64 -3.39 -13.82
N ILE A 58 2.84 -2.37 -14.14
CA ILE A 58 1.95 -2.34 -15.30
C ILE A 58 2.76 -2.37 -16.60
N GLU A 59 3.81 -1.55 -16.68
CA GLU A 59 4.69 -1.47 -17.86
C GLU A 59 5.33 -2.82 -18.18
N LYS A 60 5.81 -3.53 -17.15
CA LYS A 60 6.55 -4.80 -17.28
C LYS A 60 5.68 -6.06 -17.17
N ALA A 61 4.38 -5.93 -16.93
CA ALA A 61 3.50 -7.09 -16.85
C ALA A 61 3.39 -7.78 -18.22
N GLU A 62 3.95 -8.99 -18.31
CA GLU A 62 3.95 -9.83 -19.51
C GLU A 62 2.59 -10.52 -19.76
N HIS A 63 1.72 -10.55 -18.75
CA HIS A 63 0.40 -11.17 -18.84
C HIS A 63 -0.73 -10.13 -18.67
N PRO A 64 -1.75 -10.10 -19.56
CA PRO A 64 -2.83 -9.12 -19.52
C PRO A 64 -3.58 -9.05 -18.18
N PHE A 65 -3.74 -10.20 -17.52
CA PHE A 65 -4.35 -10.28 -16.18
C PHE A 65 -3.62 -9.39 -15.16
N TYR A 66 -2.29 -9.49 -15.08
CA TYR A 66 -1.51 -8.72 -14.11
C TYR A 66 -1.43 -7.25 -14.50
N ARG A 67 -1.43 -6.93 -15.80
CA ARG A 67 -1.56 -5.55 -16.27
C ARG A 67 -2.86 -4.91 -15.78
N ALA A 68 -3.99 -5.58 -16.03
CA ALA A 68 -5.31 -5.10 -15.59
C ALA A 68 -5.42 -5.01 -14.06
N LEU A 69 -4.82 -5.97 -13.33
CA LEU A 69 -4.74 -5.93 -11.87
C LEU A 69 -3.98 -4.69 -11.38
N GLY A 70 -2.83 -4.39 -11.98
CA GLY A 70 -2.06 -3.20 -11.66
C GLY A 70 -2.81 -1.91 -11.94
N GLU A 71 -3.50 -1.83 -13.08
CA GLU A 71 -4.33 -0.67 -13.44
C GLU A 71 -5.49 -0.45 -12.47
N LEU A 72 -6.19 -1.53 -12.07
CA LEU A 72 -7.24 -1.47 -11.07
C LEU A 72 -6.70 -0.94 -9.74
N ALA A 73 -5.60 -1.51 -9.26
CA ALA A 73 -4.95 -1.06 -8.03
C ALA A 73 -4.56 0.42 -8.13
N ARG A 74 -3.98 0.87 -9.25
CA ARG A 74 -3.58 2.27 -9.44
C ARG A 74 -4.77 3.22 -9.35
N LEU A 75 -5.89 2.90 -10.01
CA LEU A 75 -7.09 3.72 -9.98
C LEU A 75 -7.71 3.76 -8.58
N THR A 76 -7.81 2.60 -7.91
CA THR A 76 -8.35 2.51 -6.55
C THR A 76 -7.52 3.29 -5.55
N LEU A 77 -6.19 3.12 -5.57
CA LEU A 77 -5.29 3.81 -4.64
C LEU A 77 -5.23 5.31 -4.90
N ALA A 78 -5.31 5.75 -6.16
CA ALA A 78 -5.39 7.18 -6.48
C ALA A 78 -6.65 7.83 -5.90
N GLN A 79 -7.80 7.13 -5.96
CA GLN A 79 -9.02 7.59 -5.33
C GLN A 79 -8.88 7.70 -3.81
N TRP A 80 -8.28 6.69 -3.16
CA TRP A 80 -8.05 6.72 -1.71
C TRP A 80 -7.11 7.86 -1.31
N GLN A 81 -6.02 8.06 -2.05
CA GLN A 81 -5.08 9.15 -1.80
C GLN A 81 -5.75 10.53 -1.93
N SER A 82 -6.72 10.69 -2.85
CA SER A 82 -7.48 11.95 -3.00
C SER A 82 -8.40 12.27 -1.83
N GLN A 83 -8.77 11.26 -1.04
CA GLN A 83 -9.66 11.37 0.11
C GLN A 83 -8.90 11.45 1.44
N LEU A 84 -7.58 11.26 1.42
CA LEU A 84 -6.74 11.29 2.60
C LEU A 84 -6.70 12.71 3.20
N LEU A 85 -6.93 12.80 4.51
CA LEU A 85 -6.87 14.07 5.23
C LEU A 85 -5.43 14.46 5.60
N ILE A 86 -4.54 13.47 5.70
CA ILE A 86 -3.13 13.67 6.02
C ILE A 86 -2.26 13.63 4.75
N PRO A 87 -1.16 14.42 4.70
CA PRO A 87 -0.29 14.45 3.54
C PRO A 87 0.51 13.15 3.40
N VAL A 88 0.70 12.73 2.15
CA VAL A 88 1.62 11.63 1.80
C VAL A 88 3.05 12.05 2.09
N ALA A 89 3.82 11.18 2.76
CA ALA A 89 5.22 11.46 3.06
C ALA A 89 6.05 11.49 1.77
N VAL A 90 6.82 12.57 1.58
CA VAL A 90 7.76 12.67 0.46
C VAL A 90 9.03 11.89 0.81
N LYS A 91 9.30 10.81 0.08
CA LYS A 91 10.49 9.97 0.26
C LYS A 91 11.26 9.85 -1.05
N PRO A 92 12.60 9.82 -1.03
CA PRO A 92 13.38 9.60 -2.23
C PRO A 92 13.10 8.21 -2.79
N LEU A 93 12.86 8.15 -4.11
CA LEU A 93 12.71 6.90 -4.86
C LEU A 93 14.00 6.66 -5.65
N PHE A 94 14.59 5.49 -5.46
CA PHE A 94 15.87 5.14 -6.09
C PHE A 94 15.71 4.30 -7.37
N ARG A 95 14.48 3.95 -7.75
CA ARG A 95 14.14 3.14 -8.93
C ARG A 95 12.86 3.60 -9.59
#